data_AF-A0A1C4EC29-F1
#
_entry.id   AF-A0A1C4EC29-F1
#
_cell.length_a   1.000
_cell.length_b   1.000
_cell.length_c   1.000
_cell.angle_alpha   90.00
_cell.angle_beta   90.00
_cell.angle_gamma   90.00
#
_symmetry.space_group_name_H-M   'P 1'
#
loop_
_entity.id
_entity.type
_entity.pdbx_description
1 polymer ?
#
loop_
_entity_poly.entity_id
_entity_poly.type
_entity_poly.pdbx_seq_one_letter_code
_entity_poly.pdbx_strand_id
1 'polypeptide(L)'
;MTQLTPGECYRIGSSAISWLKEKLGNLDFIVKVVAVDHAKDRTAFKLQRIVGVMDENALAVGTVKSFVEAMQGAQENEGAANFRYESRFLNWVNEGRVTRYRTPKFDWMPVRGN
;
A
#
# COMPACT_ATOMS: atom_id res chain seq x y z
N MET A 1 14.47 -13.68 -6.35
CA MET A 1 13.21 -13.58 -5.59
C MET A 1 13.09 -12.15 -5.14
N THR A 2 11.99 -11.47 -5.44
CA THR A 2 11.75 -10.09 -5.01
C THR A 2 11.34 -10.12 -3.54
N GLN A 3 12.12 -9.51 -2.65
CA GLN A 3 11.77 -9.35 -1.23
C GLN A 3 11.27 -7.93 -1.00
N LEU A 4 10.35 -7.76 -0.04
CA LEU A 4 9.91 -6.44 0.38
C LEU A 4 10.97 -5.79 1.27
N THR A 5 11.28 -4.53 1.01
CA THR A 5 12.23 -3.78 1.83
C THR A 5 11.48 -2.74 2.68
N PRO A 6 11.76 -2.65 3.99
CA PRO A 6 11.27 -1.56 4.82
C PRO A 6 11.60 -0.20 4.21
N GLY A 7 10.62 0.70 4.19
CA GLY A 7 10.74 2.02 3.58
C GLY A 7 10.20 2.11 2.15
N GLU A 8 9.99 0.99 1.46
CA GLU A 8 9.40 1.01 0.12
C GLU A 8 7.93 1.41 0.14
N CYS A 9 7.52 2.11 -0.92
CA CYS A 9 6.13 2.49 -1.12
C CYS A 9 5.53 1.69 -2.27
N TYR A 10 4.23 1.38 -2.15
CA TYR A 10 3.46 0.67 -3.15
C TYR A 10 2.13 1.36 -3.37
N ARG A 11 1.73 1.50 -4.63
CA ARG A 11 0.41 1.98 -5.04
C ARG A 11 -0.50 0.79 -5.25
N ILE A 12 -1.67 0.85 -4.63
CA ILE A 12 -2.69 -0.19 -4.62
C ILE A 12 -4.00 0.44 -5.07
N GLY A 13 -4.66 -0.18 -6.05
CA GLY A 13 -6.02 0.19 -6.42
C GLY A 13 -7.05 -0.56 -5.61
N SER A 14 -8.18 0.08 -5.29
CA SER A 14 -9.30 -0.59 -4.61
C SER A 14 -9.86 -1.75 -5.41
N SER A 15 -9.63 -1.81 -6.73
CA SER A 15 -9.95 -2.99 -7.54
C SER A 15 -9.25 -4.28 -7.10
N ALA A 16 -8.12 -4.19 -6.39
CA ALA A 16 -7.45 -5.34 -5.80
C ALA A 16 -8.17 -5.86 -4.54
N ILE A 17 -9.13 -5.08 -3.99
CA ILE A 17 -9.79 -5.32 -2.72
C ILE A 17 -11.30 -5.08 -2.89
N SER A 18 -12.05 -6.14 -3.20
CA SER A 18 -13.48 -6.08 -3.57
C SER A 18 -14.33 -5.23 -2.61
N TRP A 19 -14.24 -5.47 -1.30
CA TRP A 19 -15.03 -4.73 -0.31
C TRP A 19 -14.69 -3.23 -0.25
N LEU A 20 -13.42 -2.87 -0.52
CA LEU A 20 -12.99 -1.48 -0.53
C LEU A 20 -13.55 -0.76 -1.75
N LYS A 21 -13.56 -1.46 -2.90
CA LYS A 21 -14.20 -0.97 -4.13
C LYS A 21 -15.69 -0.78 -3.96
N GLU A 22 -16.39 -1.70 -3.31
CA GLU A 22 -17.83 -1.58 -3.04
C GLU A 22 -18.14 -0.40 -2.12
N LYS A 23 -17.31 -0.16 -1.10
CA LYS A 23 -17.55 0.88 -0.09
C LYS A 23 -17.17 2.29 -0.52
N LEU A 24 -16.07 2.42 -1.26
CA LEU A 24 -15.46 3.73 -1.59
C LEU A 24 -15.34 3.97 -3.10
N GLY A 25 -15.72 3.01 -3.94
CA GLY A 25 -15.55 3.09 -5.38
C GLY A 25 -14.11 2.82 -5.84
N ASN A 26 -13.82 3.25 -7.07
CA ASN A 26 -12.46 3.17 -7.62
C ASN A 26 -11.59 4.26 -6.98
N LEU A 27 -10.62 3.85 -6.17
CA LEU A 27 -9.64 4.73 -5.55
C LEU A 27 -8.28 4.04 -5.56
N ASP A 28 -7.23 4.85 -5.65
CA ASP A 28 -5.87 4.35 -5.47
C ASP A 28 -5.32 4.89 -4.16
N PHE A 29 -4.46 4.13 -3.51
CA PHE A 29 -3.81 4.56 -2.27
C PHE A 29 -2.38 4.06 -2.23
N ILE A 30 -1.53 4.79 -1.50
CA ILE A 30 -0.12 4.49 -1.36
C ILE A 30 0.12 4.00 0.06
N VAL A 31 0.71 2.82 0.18
CA VAL A 31 1.16 2.25 1.44
C VAL A 31 2.68 2.22 1.49
N LYS A 32 3.24 2.35 2.69
CA LYS A 32 4.67 2.21 2.96
C LYS A 32 4.92 0.97 3.80
N VAL A 33 5.90 0.16 3.40
CA VAL A 33 6.40 -0.95 4.20
C VAL A 33 7.09 -0.39 5.44
N VAL A 34 6.62 -0.74 6.62
CA VAL A 34 7.19 -0.31 7.91
C VAL A 34 8.11 -1.37 8.49
N ALA A 35 7.69 -2.65 8.42
CA ALA A 35 8.48 -3.77 8.90
C ALA A 35 8.19 -5.02 8.07
N VAL A 36 9.20 -5.89 7.95
CA VAL A 36 9.11 -7.20 7.32
C VAL A 36 9.88 -8.20 8.17
N ASP A 37 9.27 -9.35 8.44
CA ASP A 37 9.91 -10.53 9.03
C ASP A 37 9.85 -11.65 7.99
N HIS A 38 10.93 -11.77 7.21
CA HIS A 38 11.05 -12.75 6.14
C HIS A 38 11.01 -14.20 6.65
N ALA A 39 11.44 -14.44 7.89
CA ALA A 39 11.48 -15.78 8.46
C ALA A 39 10.07 -16.27 8.83
N LYS A 40 9.20 -15.35 9.26
CA LYS A 40 7.81 -15.65 9.63
C LYS A 40 6.80 -15.29 8.55
N ASP A 41 7.27 -14.86 7.38
CA ASP A 41 6.44 -14.36 6.28
C ASP A 41 5.47 -13.26 6.75
N ARG A 42 5.95 -12.29 7.54
CA ARG A 42 5.09 -11.22 8.09
C ARG A 42 5.50 -9.86 7.59
N THR A 43 4.52 -9.00 7.36
CA THR A 43 4.72 -7.62 6.93
C THR A 43 3.83 -6.67 7.72
N ALA A 44 4.29 -5.43 7.82
CA ALA A 44 3.53 -4.34 8.40
C ALA A 44 3.59 -3.14 7.46
N PHE A 45 2.43 -2.57 7.16
CA PHE A 45 2.29 -1.44 6.27
C PHE A 45 1.67 -0.24 7.00
N LYS A 46 1.92 0.95 6.46
CA LYS A 46 1.30 2.20 6.91
C LYS A 46 0.69 2.93 5.72
N LEU A 47 -0.51 3.46 5.88
CA LEU A 47 -1.09 4.32 4.84
C LEU A 47 -0.28 5.61 4.75
N GLN A 48 0.23 5.93 3.56
CA GLN A 48 0.86 7.23 3.29
C GLN A 48 -0.18 8.25 2.89
N ARG A 49 -0.96 7.94 1.84
CA ARG A 49 -2.03 8.81 1.34
C ARG A 49 -2.97 8.04 0.43
N ILE A 50 -4.17 8.56 0.25
CA ILE A 50 -5.04 8.19 -0.88
C ILE A 50 -4.64 9.06 -2.08
N VAL A 51 -4.90 8.58 -3.29
CA VAL A 51 -4.61 9.23 -4.56
C VAL A 51 -5.93 9.53 -5.28
N GLY A 52 -6.12 10.77 -5.69
CA GLY A 52 -7.33 11.24 -6.37
C GLY A 52 -8.24 12.03 -5.44
N VAL A 53 -9.49 12.25 -5.86
CA VAL A 53 -10.46 13.19 -5.24
C VAL A 53 -10.80 12.84 -3.78
N MET A 54 -10.53 11.61 -3.34
CA MET A 54 -10.82 11.14 -1.99
C MET A 54 -9.64 11.29 -1.02
N ASP A 55 -8.55 11.97 -1.42
CA ASP A 55 -7.34 12.09 -0.60
C ASP A 55 -7.53 12.91 0.68
N GLU A 56 -8.40 13.93 0.63
CA GLU A 56 -8.77 14.74 1.79
C GLU A 56 -10.05 14.25 2.49
N ASN A 57 -10.69 13.19 1.97
CA ASN A 57 -11.90 12.66 2.57
C ASN A 57 -11.56 11.86 3.84
N ALA A 58 -11.83 12.45 5.01
CA ALA A 58 -11.51 11.86 6.30
C ALA A 58 -12.13 10.46 6.52
N LEU A 59 -13.32 10.18 5.97
CA LEU A 59 -13.95 8.86 6.08
C LEU A 59 -13.22 7.82 5.21
N ALA A 60 -12.85 8.20 3.99
CA ALA A 60 -12.09 7.33 3.08
C ALA A 60 -10.70 7.05 3.66
N VAL A 61 -9.99 8.09 4.09
CA VAL A 61 -8.67 7.98 4.73
C VAL A 61 -8.75 7.12 5.99
N GLY A 62 -9.71 7.36 6.88
CA GLY A 62 -9.90 6.58 8.10
C GLY A 62 -10.22 5.11 7.83
N THR A 63 -11.01 4.83 6.79
CA THR A 63 -11.37 3.47 6.37
C THR A 63 -10.15 2.72 5.82
N VAL A 64 -9.43 3.33 4.87
CA VAL A 64 -8.22 2.71 4.29
C VAL A 64 -7.14 2.56 5.35
N LYS A 65 -6.95 3.57 6.21
CA LYS A 65 -5.96 3.54 7.28
C LYS A 65 -6.22 2.39 8.24
N SER A 66 -7.47 2.27 8.72
CA SER A 66 -7.86 1.15 9.59
C SER A 66 -7.62 -0.19 8.91
N PHE A 67 -7.92 -0.32 7.62
CA PHE A 67 -7.67 -1.56 6.89
C PHE A 67 -6.18 -1.85 6.64
N VAL A 68 -5.32 -0.86 6.46
CA VAL A 68 -3.89 -1.10 6.23
C VAL A 68 -3.16 -1.33 7.56
N GLU A 69 -3.52 -0.58 8.60
CA GLU A 69 -2.78 -0.51 9.87
C GLU A 69 -3.40 -1.36 11.00
N ALA A 70 -4.73 -1.51 11.07
CA ALA A 70 -5.41 -2.19 12.19
C ALA A 70 -5.50 -3.71 12.02
N MET A 71 -4.91 -4.29 10.96
CA MET A 71 -5.02 -5.72 10.65
C MET A 71 -4.16 -6.63 11.52
N GLN A 72 -3.64 -6.12 12.64
CA GLN A 72 -2.96 -6.95 13.65
C GLN A 72 -3.93 -7.83 14.46
N GLY A 73 -5.25 -7.77 14.24
CA GLY A 73 -6.22 -8.61 14.95
C GLY A 73 -7.64 -8.73 14.36
N ALA A 74 -7.89 -8.24 13.13
CA ALA A 74 -9.21 -8.32 12.51
C ALA A 74 -9.40 -9.59 11.67
N GLN A 75 -10.65 -10.03 11.52
CA GLN A 75 -11.10 -11.19 10.75
C GLN A 75 -10.45 -11.23 9.36
N GLU A 76 -9.93 -12.40 8.94
CA GLU A 76 -9.26 -12.58 7.64
C GLU A 76 -10.23 -12.36 6.48
N ASN A 77 -10.31 -11.12 6.00
CA ASN A 77 -10.96 -10.80 4.73
C ASN A 77 -9.97 -10.99 3.58
N GLU A 78 -10.46 -11.18 2.35
CA GLU A 78 -9.64 -11.49 1.16
C GLU A 78 -8.45 -10.53 0.96
N GLY A 79 -8.59 -9.25 1.29
CA GLY A 79 -7.50 -8.27 1.24
C GLY A 79 -6.55 -8.29 2.43
N ALA A 80 -7.02 -8.73 3.60
CA ALA A 80 -6.32 -8.72 4.90
C ALA A 80 -5.01 -9.51 4.87
N ALA A 81 -5.10 -10.75 4.39
CA ALA A 81 -3.99 -11.68 4.36
C ALA A 81 -2.84 -11.14 3.49
N ASN A 82 -3.16 -10.37 2.45
CA ASN A 82 -2.14 -9.81 1.57
C ASN A 82 -1.31 -8.71 2.25
N PHE A 83 -1.84 -7.98 3.24
CA PHE A 83 -1.04 -7.03 4.02
C PHE A 83 -0.32 -7.66 5.21
N ARG A 84 -0.72 -8.88 5.59
CA ARG A 84 -0.13 -9.62 6.70
C ARG A 84 1.07 -10.45 6.26
N TYR A 85 0.97 -11.10 5.10
CA TYR A 85 1.97 -12.05 4.61
C TYR A 85 2.77 -11.49 3.43
N GLU A 86 4.10 -11.57 3.50
CA GLU A 86 5.00 -11.07 2.44
C GLU A 86 4.75 -11.80 1.12
N SER A 87 4.66 -13.12 1.16
CA SER A 87 4.42 -13.99 0.01
C SER A 87 3.13 -13.62 -0.73
N ARG A 88 2.06 -13.35 0.02
CA ARG A 88 0.75 -12.94 -0.53
C ARG A 88 0.82 -11.54 -1.13
N PHE A 89 1.47 -10.59 -0.47
CA PHE A 89 1.67 -9.25 -1.02
C PHE A 89 2.48 -9.29 -2.32
N LEU A 90 3.55 -10.09 -2.35
CA LEU A 90 4.39 -10.25 -3.55
C LEU A 90 3.61 -10.90 -4.70
N ASN A 91 2.67 -11.80 -4.43
CA ASN A 91 1.76 -12.31 -5.46
C ASN A 91 0.93 -11.18 -6.08
N TRP A 92 0.39 -10.26 -5.28
CA TRP A 92 -0.29 -9.07 -5.82
C TRP A 92 0.61 -8.18 -6.67
N VAL A 93 1.89 -8.06 -6.31
CA VAL A 93 2.88 -7.35 -7.13
C VAL A 93 3.12 -8.07 -8.45
N ASN A 94 3.29 -9.39 -8.43
CA ASN A 94 3.53 -10.22 -9.61
C ASN A 94 2.31 -10.26 -10.56
N GLU A 95 1.09 -10.25 -10.00
CA GLU A 95 -0.15 -10.18 -10.77
C GLU A 95 -0.43 -8.77 -11.35
N GLY A 96 0.40 -7.77 -11.03
CA GLY A 96 0.22 -6.40 -11.48
C GLY A 96 -0.93 -5.65 -10.79
N ARG A 97 -1.49 -6.21 -9.71
CA ARG A 97 -2.52 -5.53 -8.89
C ARG A 97 -1.93 -4.42 -8.03
N VAL A 98 -0.65 -4.54 -7.70
CA VAL A 98 0.10 -3.59 -6.88
C VAL A 98 1.36 -3.19 -7.62
N THR A 99 1.66 -1.90 -7.63
CA THR A 99 2.84 -1.36 -8.33
C THR A 99 3.75 -0.66 -7.34
N ARG A 100 5.08 -0.87 -7.49
CA ARG A 100 6.07 -0.17 -6.68
C ARG A 100 5.99 1.33 -6.95
N TYR A 101 5.67 2.10 -5.92
CA TYR A 101 5.60 3.55 -6.00
C TYR A 101 6.96 4.13 -5.63
N ARG A 102 7.70 4.57 -6.64
CA ARG A 102 8.85 5.44 -6.40
C ARG A 102 8.30 6.84 -6.21
N THR A 103 8.38 7.37 -4.99
CA THR A 103 8.25 8.81 -4.80
C THR A 103 9.23 9.45 -5.78
N PRO A 104 8.80 10.38 -6.65
CA PRO A 104 9.76 11.11 -7.47
C PRO A 104 10.74 11.73 -6.49
N LYS A 105 11.99 11.26 -6.50
CA LYS A 105 13.07 12.08 -5.98
C LYS A 105 12.95 13.35 -6.80
N PHE A 106 12.68 14.47 -6.15
CA PHE A 106 13.11 15.74 -6.71
C PHE A 106 14.61 15.58 -6.88
N ASP A 107 15.01 15.17 -8.09
CA ASP A 107 16.36 15.35 -8.58
C ASP A 107 16.52 16.87 -8.61
N TRP A 108 17.03 17.43 -7.51
CA TRP A 108 17.63 18.74 -7.53
C TRP A 108 18.79 18.64 -8.52
N MET A 109 18.48 18.85 -9.79
CA MET A 109 19.49 19.22 -10.77
C MET A 109 20.01 20.57 -10.29
N PRO A 110 21.28 20.70 -9.87
CA PRO A 110 21.84 22.02 -9.68
C PRO A 110 21.78 22.70 -11.05
N VAL A 111 20.97 23.76 -11.14
CA VAL A 111 20.96 24.66 -12.28
C VAL A 111 22.38 25.18 -12.39
N ARG A 112 23.16 24.66 -13.35
CA ARG A 112 24.47 25.23 -13.65
C ARG A 112 24.20 26.63 -14.19
N GLY A 113 24.53 27.62 -13.38
CA GLY A 113 24.46 29.03 -13.74
C GLY A 113 25.21 29.26 -15.05
N ASN A 114 24.57 30.04 -15.91
CA ASN A 114 25.10 30.53 -17.17
C ASN A 114 26.16 31.62 -16.93
#